data_AF-A0A934UKV0-F1
#
_entry.id   AF-A0A934UKV0-F1
#
_cell.length_a   1.000
_cell.length_b   1.000
_cell.length_c   1.000
_cell.angle_alpha   90.00
_cell.angle_beta   90.00
_cell.angle_gamma   90.00
#
_symmetry.space_group_name_H-M   'P 1'
#
loop_
_entity.id
_entity.type
_entity.pdbx_description
1 polymer ?
#
loop_
_entity_poly.entity_id
_entity_poly.type
_entity_poly.pdbx_seq_one_letter_code
_entity_poly.pdbx_strand_id
1 'polypeptide(L)'
;MQFLNPIWFLGIAALSIPVAIHLWNIRQGKTLKVGSIALITQASKASSRSFKLLDILLLICRCLLLTFIAILLATPVWQYLKSTNKSKGWILIPRMEISQVYQQFKSTIDSLTKAGYEFHYLNKDFNRGDLSQILADTNSLKDTAGVSSDGNYWSLIKKVDAASLLNMPVYVFTSNRLKHFKGSKPMVGLDIHWQTYTAPDSVKKWIADAWMNDSGSISFNEGESTPSGTYFTTQKVKSDAAGNSGVELTVKNGQPLIQLKNSDQPAVLVDTSTLRMAVYPGKNTTDADYLVAALKAIANFKGRRAAIKIYNNQAQLPKADWLFWLSDEPINKVTLSAAANVFEYEKGKVLNTSSWIQVSNDEHIPLYKLITAKQKTEALWQDGFGKPVLSKQQVQGRNVYLFYSRFNPSWNDLVWSAQFPEIMLKLMNEDPMPLYDQRILSDQQIQPIRIKERHADITVAHIQETDLSKSFWLLAIALFVTERIIAAKKNMLQNG
;
A
#
# COMPACT_ATOMS: atom_id res chain seq x y z
N MET A 1 -4.09 8.36 -37.90
CA MET A 1 -3.38 9.62 -37.56
C MET A 1 -4.38 10.54 -36.89
N GLN A 2 -3.98 11.17 -35.80
CA GLN A 2 -4.74 12.21 -35.12
C GLN A 2 -3.92 13.51 -35.12
N PHE A 3 -4.59 14.66 -35.07
CA PHE A 3 -3.95 15.97 -34.98
C PHE A 3 -4.29 16.57 -33.61
N LEU A 4 -3.28 16.95 -32.82
CA LEU A 4 -3.51 17.49 -31.47
C LEU A 4 -4.13 18.89 -31.51
N ASN A 5 -3.84 19.66 -32.57
CA ASN A 5 -4.29 21.04 -32.73
C ASN A 5 -4.97 21.26 -34.09
N PRO A 6 -6.18 20.71 -34.32
CA PRO A 6 -6.85 20.77 -35.63
C PRO A 6 -7.22 22.19 -36.08
N ILE A 7 -7.22 23.17 -35.17
CA ILE A 7 -7.51 24.56 -35.50
C ILE A 7 -6.52 25.18 -36.49
N TRP A 8 -5.29 24.66 -36.57
CA TRP A 8 -4.27 25.11 -37.52
C TRP A 8 -4.60 24.80 -38.98
N PHE A 9 -5.58 23.94 -39.27
CA PHE A 9 -6.09 23.77 -40.63
C PHE A 9 -6.72 25.04 -41.19
N LEU A 10 -7.19 25.97 -40.35
CA LEU A 10 -7.62 27.30 -40.79
C LEU A 10 -6.47 28.09 -41.43
N GLY A 11 -5.22 27.79 -41.07
CA GLY A 11 -4.03 28.36 -41.70
C GLY A 11 -3.90 28.03 -43.20
N ILE A 12 -4.57 26.99 -43.69
CA ILE A 12 -4.66 26.67 -45.12
C ILE A 12 -5.33 27.81 -45.91
N ALA A 13 -6.17 28.63 -45.27
CA ALA A 13 -6.73 29.84 -45.91
C ALA A 13 -5.65 30.80 -46.43
N ALA A 14 -4.43 30.78 -45.87
CA ALA A 14 -3.30 31.56 -46.36
C ALA A 14 -2.85 31.19 -47.79
N LEU A 15 -3.25 30.01 -48.31
CA LEU A 15 -3.06 29.64 -49.72
C LEU A 15 -3.74 30.61 -50.69
N SER A 16 -4.80 31.28 -50.24
CA SER A 16 -5.47 32.30 -51.05
C SER A 16 -4.53 33.45 -51.45
N ILE A 17 -3.53 33.77 -50.62
CA ILE A 17 -2.63 34.91 -50.84
C ILE A 17 -1.70 34.67 -52.05
N PRO A 18 -0.89 33.59 -52.14
CA PRO A 18 -0.08 33.32 -53.33
C PRO A 18 -0.92 33.17 -54.59
N VAL A 19 -2.09 32.54 -54.50
CA VAL A 19 -2.99 32.33 -55.64
C VAL A 19 -3.55 33.66 -56.14
N ALA A 20 -4.04 34.52 -55.25
CA ALA A 20 -4.55 35.85 -55.60
C ALA A 20 -3.45 36.74 -56.18
N ILE A 21 -2.26 36.77 -55.57
CA ILE A 21 -1.10 37.51 -56.10
C ILE A 21 -0.70 37.00 -57.49
N HIS A 22 -0.74 35.68 -57.70
CA HIS A 22 -0.43 35.08 -59.00
C HIS A 22 -1.43 35.49 -60.08
N LEU A 23 -2.72 35.50 -59.75
CA LEU A 23 -3.78 35.95 -60.65
C LEU A 23 -3.72 37.46 -60.94
N TRP A 24 -3.22 38.26 -60.00
CA TRP A 24 -3.04 39.71 -60.17
C TRP A 24 -1.78 40.08 -60.96
N ASN A 25 -0.77 39.20 -61.00
CA ASN A 25 0.52 39.50 -61.63
C ASN A 25 0.49 39.34 -63.16
N ILE A 26 -0.16 40.30 -63.82
CA ILE A 26 -0.17 40.42 -65.29
C ILE A 26 1.17 41.03 -65.72
N ARG A 27 1.97 40.30 -66.49
CA ARG A 27 3.26 40.81 -67.00
C ARG A 27 3.03 42.07 -67.85
N GLN A 28 3.75 43.14 -67.52
CA GLN A 28 3.84 44.31 -68.39
C GLN A 28 4.59 43.92 -69.66
N GLY A 29 4.03 44.23 -70.83
CA GLY A 29 4.66 43.94 -72.12
C GLY A 29 6.04 44.58 -72.18
N LYS A 30 7.06 43.81 -72.58
CA LYS A 30 8.40 44.35 -72.80
C LYS A 30 8.30 45.37 -73.94
N THR A 31 8.67 46.62 -73.68
CA THR A 31 8.79 47.64 -74.72
C THR A 31 10.10 47.43 -75.47
N LEU A 32 10.01 47.14 -76.76
CA LEU A 32 11.15 47.07 -77.65
C LEU A 32 11.43 48.48 -78.17
N LYS A 33 12.65 49.00 -77.95
CA LYS A 33 13.06 50.30 -78.50
C LYS A 33 13.28 50.15 -80.00
N VAL A 34 12.54 50.91 -80.79
CA VAL A 34 12.67 50.97 -82.26
C VAL A 34 12.97 52.41 -82.69
N GLY A 35 13.77 52.58 -83.75
CA GLY A 35 14.34 53.87 -84.15
C GLY A 35 13.37 54.87 -84.80
N SER A 36 12.26 54.43 -85.40
CA SER A 36 11.22 55.31 -85.93
C SER A 36 9.88 54.60 -86.02
N ILE A 37 8.80 55.31 -85.65
CA ILE A 37 7.40 54.82 -85.66
C ILE A 37 6.59 55.38 -86.84
N ALA A 38 7.20 56.18 -87.70
CA ALA A 38 6.52 56.93 -88.76
C ALA A 38 5.89 56.05 -89.86
N LEU A 39 6.34 54.79 -90.01
CA LEU A 39 5.87 53.86 -91.04
C LEU A 39 4.93 52.76 -90.50
N ILE A 40 4.54 52.83 -89.22
CA ILE A 40 3.67 51.82 -88.60
C ILE A 40 2.22 52.30 -88.69
N THR A 41 1.47 51.79 -89.67
CA THR A 41 0.02 51.97 -89.76
C THR A 41 -0.69 51.34 -88.57
N GLN A 42 -1.77 51.99 -88.12
CA GLN A 42 -2.49 51.71 -86.88
C GLN A 42 -3.11 50.30 -86.87
N ALA A 43 -2.30 49.30 -86.53
CA ALA A 43 -2.77 47.95 -86.29
C ALA A 43 -3.74 47.97 -85.08
N SER A 44 -4.93 47.40 -85.28
CA SER A 44 -5.96 47.24 -84.25
C SER A 44 -5.35 46.65 -82.98
N LYS A 45 -5.62 47.27 -81.82
CA LYS A 45 -5.26 46.74 -80.50
C LYS A 45 -5.93 45.38 -80.27
N ALA A 46 -5.33 44.31 -80.75
CA ALA A 46 -5.63 42.97 -80.30
C ALA A 46 -5.15 42.88 -78.84
N SER A 47 -6.09 42.93 -77.91
CA SER A 47 -5.81 42.76 -76.48
C SER A 47 -5.30 41.34 -76.28
N SER A 48 -3.99 41.14 -76.27
CA SER A 48 -3.36 39.86 -75.94
C SER A 48 -3.36 39.62 -74.42
N ARG A 49 -4.54 39.75 -73.79
CA ARG A 49 -4.75 39.21 -72.43
C ARG A 49 -4.94 37.69 -72.53
N SER A 50 -3.89 36.97 -72.95
CA SER A 50 -3.90 35.52 -72.78
C SER A 50 -3.56 35.22 -71.32
N PHE A 51 -4.54 34.74 -70.55
CA PHE A 51 -4.33 34.12 -69.24
C PHE A 51 -3.50 32.85 -69.46
N LYS A 52 -2.17 32.98 -69.52
CA LYS A 52 -1.25 31.83 -69.46
C LYS A 52 -0.72 31.77 -68.05
N LEU A 53 -1.03 30.68 -67.36
CA LEU A 53 -0.45 30.33 -66.05
C LEU A 53 1.03 30.03 -66.23
N LEU A 54 1.84 31.08 -66.29
CA LEU A 54 3.30 30.99 -66.32
C LEU A 54 3.78 30.68 -64.90
N ASP A 55 4.75 29.78 -64.74
CA ASP A 55 5.35 29.44 -63.44
C ASP A 55 4.45 28.63 -62.48
N ILE A 56 3.54 27.79 -63.04
CA ILE A 56 2.64 26.93 -62.27
C ILE A 56 3.37 26.01 -61.29
N LEU A 57 4.56 25.52 -61.66
CA LEU A 57 5.39 24.67 -60.81
C LEU A 57 5.84 25.40 -59.54
N LEU A 58 6.22 26.67 -59.66
CA LEU A 58 6.65 27.48 -58.51
C LEU A 58 5.47 27.85 -57.61
N LEU A 59 4.30 28.09 -58.20
CA LEU A 59 3.06 28.30 -57.46
C LEU A 59 2.66 27.05 -56.65
N ILE A 60 2.74 25.87 -57.26
CA ILE A 60 2.49 24.58 -56.60
C ILE A 60 3.45 24.38 -55.43
N CYS A 61 4.75 24.64 -55.61
CA CYS A 61 5.73 24.56 -54.51
C CYS A 61 5.38 25.50 -53.34
N ARG A 62 4.99 26.75 -53.61
CA ARG A 62 4.59 27.70 -52.55
C ARG A 62 3.34 27.26 -51.81
N CYS A 63 2.36 26.72 -52.53
CA CYS A 63 1.13 26.20 -51.94
C CYS A 63 1.41 24.95 -51.10
N LEU A 64 2.23 24.02 -51.60
CA LEU A 64 2.64 22.85 -50.83
C LEU A 64 3.40 23.24 -49.56
N LEU A 65 4.29 24.23 -49.62
CA LEU A 65 5.05 24.68 -48.46
C LEU A 65 4.13 25.19 -47.33
N LEU A 66 3.19 26.06 -47.67
CA LEU A 66 2.21 26.58 -46.70
C LEU A 66 1.31 25.47 -46.14
N THR A 67 0.94 24.48 -46.96
CA THR A 67 0.15 23.32 -46.53
C THR A 67 0.94 22.46 -45.53
N PHE A 68 2.22 22.20 -45.81
CA PHE A 68 3.09 21.44 -44.90
C PHE A 68 3.34 22.16 -43.57
N ILE A 69 3.44 23.49 -43.59
CA ILE A 69 3.53 24.29 -42.35
C ILE A 69 2.24 24.17 -41.53
N ALA A 70 1.07 24.27 -42.15
CA ALA A 70 -0.21 24.10 -41.45
C ALA A 70 -0.35 22.70 -40.83
N ILE A 71 0.09 21.66 -41.54
CA ILE A 71 0.13 20.29 -41.04
C ILE A 71 1.11 20.15 -39.86
N LEU A 72 2.30 20.76 -39.94
CA LEU A 72 3.29 20.76 -38.86
C LEU A 72 2.75 21.42 -37.58
N LEU A 73 2.08 22.56 -37.71
CA LEU A 73 1.46 23.26 -36.58
C LEU A 73 0.28 22.48 -35.98
N ALA A 74 -0.42 21.69 -36.80
CA ALA A 74 -1.45 20.77 -36.34
C ALA A 74 -0.89 19.57 -35.55
N THR A 75 0.45 19.40 -35.50
CA THR A 75 1.18 18.38 -34.74
C THR A 75 0.61 16.97 -34.99
N PRO A 76 0.92 16.36 -36.15
CA PRO A 76 0.38 15.07 -36.54
C PRO A 76 0.98 13.99 -35.65
N VAL A 77 0.13 13.28 -34.93
CA VAL A 77 0.53 12.12 -34.12
C VAL A 77 0.01 10.85 -34.76
N TRP A 78 0.91 9.86 -34.88
CA TRP A 78 0.50 8.50 -35.18
C TRP A 78 0.18 7.79 -33.88
N GLN A 79 -1.10 7.57 -33.65
CA GLN A 79 -1.60 6.76 -32.54
C GLN A 79 -1.83 5.35 -33.04
N TYR A 80 -1.28 4.38 -32.32
CA TYR A 80 -1.56 2.97 -32.53
C TYR A 80 -1.81 2.32 -31.19
N LEU A 81 -2.73 1.36 -31.19
CA LEU A 81 -2.94 0.49 -30.05
C LEU A 81 -1.70 -0.40 -29.95
N LYS A 82 -0.81 -0.08 -29.01
CA LYS A 82 0.24 -1.01 -28.63
C LYS A 82 -0.42 -2.11 -27.81
N SER A 83 -0.86 -3.17 -28.48
CA SER A 83 -1.16 -4.43 -27.82
C SER A 83 0.14 -4.91 -27.17
N THR A 84 0.28 -4.69 -25.87
CA THR A 84 1.34 -5.31 -25.10
C THR A 84 1.02 -6.80 -25.01
N ASN A 85 1.75 -7.58 -25.82
CA ASN A 85 1.97 -9.02 -25.74
C ASN A 85 0.95 -10.00 -26.33
N LYS A 86 1.55 -10.96 -27.04
CA LYS A 86 1.07 -12.31 -27.42
C LYS A 86 0.76 -13.23 -26.22
N SER A 87 0.73 -12.73 -24.99
CA SER A 87 0.58 -13.59 -23.81
C SER A 87 -0.89 -13.86 -23.52
N LYS A 88 -1.21 -15.12 -23.24
CA LYS A 88 -2.60 -15.55 -22.98
C LYS A 88 -3.10 -15.19 -21.58
N GLY A 89 -2.21 -14.76 -20.69
CA GLY A 89 -2.50 -14.47 -19.29
C GLY A 89 -1.22 -14.37 -18.47
N TRP A 90 -1.37 -14.06 -17.18
CA TRP A 90 -0.25 -13.89 -16.24
C TRP A 90 -0.23 -14.99 -15.18
N ILE A 91 0.98 -15.38 -14.77
CA ILE A 91 1.26 -16.21 -13.60
C ILE A 91 1.94 -15.31 -12.56
N LEU A 92 1.36 -15.21 -11.36
CA LEU A 92 1.87 -14.40 -10.26
C LEU A 92 2.37 -15.28 -9.11
N ILE A 93 3.65 -15.12 -8.74
CA ILE A 93 4.28 -15.84 -7.63
C ILE A 93 5.09 -14.86 -6.75
N PRO A 94 4.96 -14.89 -5.41
CA PRO A 94 5.78 -14.10 -4.51
C PRO A 94 7.25 -14.51 -4.59
N ARG A 95 8.17 -13.54 -4.61
CA ARG A 95 9.61 -13.80 -4.78
C ARG A 95 10.20 -14.74 -3.73
N MET A 96 9.83 -14.55 -2.46
CA MET A 96 10.35 -15.30 -1.32
C MET A 96 9.83 -16.75 -1.24
N GLU A 97 8.83 -17.12 -2.04
CA GLU A 97 8.19 -18.43 -1.95
C GLU A 97 8.26 -19.21 -3.27
N ILE A 98 9.03 -18.73 -4.26
CA ILE A 98 9.04 -19.31 -5.61
C ILE A 98 9.40 -20.78 -5.60
N SER A 99 10.41 -21.18 -4.82
CA SER A 99 10.86 -22.58 -4.77
C SER A 99 9.75 -23.49 -4.25
N GLN A 100 9.15 -23.13 -3.12
CA GLN A 100 8.08 -23.90 -2.48
C GLN A 100 6.82 -23.92 -3.34
N VAL A 101 6.42 -22.78 -3.90
CA VAL A 101 5.29 -22.68 -4.82
C VAL A 101 5.49 -23.58 -6.05
N TYR A 102 6.68 -23.52 -6.66
CA TYR A 102 6.97 -24.33 -7.83
C TYR A 102 6.96 -25.83 -7.51
N GLN A 103 7.49 -26.25 -6.36
CA GLN A 103 7.41 -27.65 -5.92
C GLN A 103 5.95 -28.13 -5.75
N GLN A 104 5.07 -27.30 -5.19
CA GLN A 104 3.68 -27.66 -4.95
C GLN A 104 2.82 -27.64 -6.23
N PHE A 105 3.09 -26.72 -7.16
CA PHE A 105 2.25 -26.49 -8.34
C PHE A 105 2.96 -26.75 -9.67
N LYS A 106 4.03 -27.56 -9.67
CA LYS A 106 4.89 -27.81 -10.84
C LYS A 106 4.12 -28.12 -12.12
N SER A 107 3.19 -29.08 -12.06
CA SER A 107 2.42 -29.54 -13.22
C SER A 107 1.56 -28.42 -13.82
N THR A 108 0.87 -27.66 -12.96
CA THR A 108 0.01 -26.54 -13.37
C THR A 108 0.84 -25.40 -13.96
N ILE A 109 1.93 -25.01 -13.29
CA ILE A 109 2.80 -23.93 -13.75
C ILE A 109 3.44 -24.29 -15.09
N ASP A 110 4.02 -25.49 -15.23
CA ASP A 110 4.63 -25.94 -16.49
C ASP A 110 3.62 -25.96 -17.64
N SER A 111 2.36 -26.38 -17.36
CA SER A 111 1.28 -26.38 -18.34
C SER A 111 0.90 -24.96 -18.77
N LEU A 112 0.77 -24.02 -17.83
CA LEU A 112 0.45 -22.62 -18.12
C LEU A 112 1.59 -21.95 -18.91
N THR A 113 2.84 -22.18 -18.54
CA THR A 113 4.00 -21.66 -19.27
C THR A 113 4.04 -22.19 -20.71
N LYS A 114 3.81 -23.50 -20.91
CA LYS A 114 3.70 -24.09 -22.27
C LYS A 114 2.52 -23.53 -23.06
N ALA A 115 1.42 -23.18 -22.40
CA ALA A 115 0.23 -22.60 -23.04
C ALA A 115 0.43 -21.15 -23.49
N GLY A 116 1.52 -20.48 -23.08
CA GLY A 116 1.86 -19.10 -23.44
C GLY A 116 1.52 -18.05 -22.39
N TYR A 117 1.40 -18.45 -21.12
CA TYR A 117 1.27 -17.51 -20.00
C TYR A 117 2.63 -16.95 -19.58
N GLU A 118 2.68 -15.66 -19.26
CA GLU A 118 3.91 -14.98 -18.83
C GLU A 118 4.02 -14.95 -17.31
N PHE A 119 5.24 -15.14 -16.79
CA PHE A 119 5.51 -15.07 -15.37
C PHE A 119 5.87 -13.67 -14.91
N HIS A 120 5.21 -13.24 -13.84
CA HIS A 120 5.43 -11.97 -13.17
C HIS A 120 5.55 -12.19 -11.66
N TYR A 121 6.42 -11.42 -11.00
CA TYR A 121 6.51 -11.48 -9.55
C TYR A 121 5.27 -10.84 -8.91
N LEU A 122 4.74 -11.45 -7.84
CA LEU A 122 3.71 -10.84 -7.01
C LEU A 122 4.34 -9.80 -6.08
N ASN A 123 4.73 -8.66 -6.64
CA ASN A 123 5.27 -7.51 -5.93
C ASN A 123 4.59 -6.22 -6.40
N LYS A 124 5.09 -5.04 -5.98
CA LYS A 124 4.43 -3.76 -6.30
C LYS A 124 4.47 -3.40 -7.80
N ASP A 125 5.49 -3.88 -8.51
CA ASP A 125 5.80 -3.46 -9.89
C ASP A 125 5.47 -4.55 -10.92
N PHE A 126 5.13 -5.76 -10.47
CA PHE A 126 4.80 -6.93 -11.29
C PHE A 126 5.84 -7.19 -12.39
N ASN A 127 7.13 -7.08 -12.04
CA ASN A 127 8.21 -7.29 -12.98
C ASN A 127 8.12 -8.69 -13.61
N ARG A 128 8.34 -8.78 -14.92
CA ARG A 128 8.42 -10.06 -15.63
C ARG A 128 9.68 -10.81 -15.19
N GLY A 129 9.55 -12.12 -14.94
CA GLY A 129 10.67 -13.02 -14.70
C GLY A 129 10.71 -14.18 -15.68
N ASP A 130 11.80 -14.95 -15.65
CA ASP A 130 11.90 -16.26 -16.32
C ASP A 130 12.07 -17.35 -15.26
N LEU A 131 11.04 -18.19 -15.05
CA LEU A 131 11.10 -19.27 -14.07
C LEU A 131 12.28 -20.21 -14.32
N SER A 132 12.64 -20.48 -15.58
CA SER A 132 13.67 -21.46 -15.91
C SER A 132 15.04 -21.01 -15.43
N GLN A 133 15.33 -19.71 -15.56
CA GLN A 133 16.57 -19.10 -15.07
C GLN A 133 16.60 -19.03 -13.54
N ILE A 134 15.48 -18.65 -12.92
CA ILE A 134 15.39 -18.50 -11.46
C ILE A 134 15.55 -19.85 -10.74
N LEU A 135 14.98 -20.93 -11.29
CA LEU A 135 15.11 -22.27 -10.73
C LEU A 135 16.51 -22.86 -10.93
N ALA A 136 17.24 -22.42 -11.96
CA ALA A 136 18.63 -22.83 -12.19
C ALA A 136 19.62 -22.10 -11.27
N ASP A 137 19.32 -20.85 -10.90
CA ASP A 137 20.14 -20.06 -9.98
C ASP A 137 19.80 -20.34 -8.51
N THR A 138 20.40 -21.38 -7.92
CA THR A 138 20.29 -21.73 -6.48
C THR A 138 20.65 -20.56 -5.55
N ASN A 139 21.49 -19.62 -6.00
CA ASN A 139 21.86 -18.42 -5.24
C ASN A 139 20.80 -17.31 -5.25
N SER A 140 19.92 -17.27 -6.26
CA SER A 140 18.82 -16.29 -6.37
C SER A 140 17.62 -16.65 -5.46
N LEU A 141 17.57 -17.90 -5.01
CA LEU A 141 16.59 -18.49 -4.09
C LEU A 141 16.97 -18.36 -2.61
N LYS A 142 18.10 -17.70 -2.29
CA LYS A 142 18.44 -17.41 -0.90
C LYS A 142 17.51 -16.31 -0.39
N ASP A 143 16.56 -16.73 0.43
CA ASP A 143 15.76 -15.85 1.27
C ASP A 143 16.70 -14.93 2.05
N THR A 144 16.82 -13.67 1.62
CA THR A 144 17.49 -12.66 2.44
C THR A 144 16.58 -12.40 3.64
N ALA A 145 16.80 -13.14 4.72
CA ALA A 145 16.20 -12.92 6.03
C ALA A 145 16.50 -11.47 6.45
N GLY A 146 15.52 -10.57 6.23
CA GLY A 146 15.67 -9.13 6.49
C GLY A 146 15.04 -8.21 5.44
N VAL A 147 14.68 -8.70 4.25
CA VAL A 147 13.88 -7.92 3.30
C VAL A 147 12.41 -8.16 3.63
N SER A 148 11.72 -7.10 4.03
CA SER A 148 10.28 -7.09 4.33
C SER A 148 9.49 -7.95 3.34
N SER A 149 8.78 -8.96 3.85
CA SER A 149 7.85 -9.80 3.09
C SER A 149 7.07 -8.94 2.10
N ASP A 150 7.16 -9.26 0.81
CA ASP A 150 6.51 -8.50 -0.26
C ASP A 150 4.99 -8.43 -0.05
N GLY A 151 4.56 -7.42 0.69
CA GLY A 151 3.20 -6.88 0.74
C GLY A 151 2.10 -7.77 1.33
N ASN A 152 0.97 -7.10 1.56
CA ASN A 152 -0.34 -7.70 1.78
C ASN A 152 -0.87 -8.22 0.44
N TYR A 153 -1.09 -9.53 0.29
CA TYR A 153 -1.53 -10.12 -0.98
C TYR A 153 -2.84 -9.53 -1.47
N TRP A 154 -3.81 -9.27 -0.58
CA TRP A 154 -5.06 -8.62 -0.96
C TRP A 154 -4.87 -7.21 -1.54
N SER A 155 -3.90 -6.45 -1.01
CA SER A 155 -3.55 -5.15 -1.58
C SER A 155 -2.87 -5.27 -2.94
N LEU A 156 -2.02 -6.28 -3.14
CA LEU A 156 -1.37 -6.53 -4.43
C LEU A 156 -2.39 -6.97 -5.49
N ILE A 157 -3.31 -7.86 -5.16
CA ILE A 157 -4.39 -8.28 -6.05
C ILE A 157 -5.27 -7.10 -6.48
N LYS A 158 -5.59 -6.18 -5.55
CA LYS A 158 -6.30 -4.94 -5.89
C LYS A 158 -5.50 -4.06 -6.86
N LYS A 159 -4.17 -4.04 -6.76
CA LYS A 159 -3.31 -3.31 -7.71
C LYS A 159 -3.25 -3.98 -9.08
N VAL A 160 -3.21 -5.31 -9.14
CA VAL A 160 -3.28 -6.07 -10.40
C VAL A 160 -4.59 -5.74 -11.14
N ASP A 161 -5.71 -5.68 -10.41
CA ASP A 161 -7.01 -5.29 -10.96
C ASP A 161 -7.05 -3.85 -11.49
N ALA A 162 -6.29 -2.95 -10.88
CA ALA A 162 -6.15 -1.56 -11.32
C ALA A 162 -5.19 -1.39 -12.51
N ALA A 163 -4.31 -2.35 -12.79
CA ALA A 163 -3.35 -2.31 -13.90
C ALA A 163 -3.98 -2.59 -15.29
N SER A 164 -5.32 -2.58 -15.40
CA SER A 164 -6.08 -2.71 -16.64
C SER A 164 -5.80 -3.99 -17.46
N LEU A 165 -5.55 -5.13 -16.79
CA LEU A 165 -5.46 -6.47 -17.41
C LEU A 165 -6.83 -7.04 -17.82
N LEU A 166 -7.73 -6.16 -18.27
CA LEU A 166 -9.11 -6.51 -18.58
C LEU A 166 -9.14 -7.62 -19.65
N ASN A 167 -9.86 -8.70 -19.35
CA ASN A 167 -10.04 -9.91 -20.17
C ASN A 167 -8.82 -10.86 -20.27
N MET A 168 -7.81 -10.72 -19.42
CA MET A 168 -6.73 -11.72 -19.29
C MET A 168 -6.90 -12.56 -18.02
N PRO A 169 -6.91 -13.91 -18.11
CA PRO A 169 -6.89 -14.75 -16.92
C PRO A 169 -5.57 -14.59 -16.15
N VAL A 170 -5.68 -14.42 -14.83
CA VAL A 170 -4.54 -14.27 -13.93
C VAL A 170 -4.50 -15.44 -12.96
N TYR A 171 -3.44 -16.23 -13.04
CA TYR A 171 -3.19 -17.34 -12.11
C TYR A 171 -2.25 -16.87 -11.01
N VAL A 172 -2.66 -17.05 -9.76
CA VAL A 172 -1.92 -16.59 -8.58
C VAL A 172 -1.62 -17.78 -7.70
N PHE A 173 -0.35 -17.95 -7.33
CA PHE A 173 0.10 -19.03 -6.46
C PHE A 173 0.84 -18.47 -5.25
N THR A 174 0.30 -18.67 -4.04
CA THR A 174 0.88 -18.12 -2.80
C THR A 174 0.77 -19.09 -1.63
N SER A 175 1.49 -18.85 -0.52
CA SER A 175 1.13 -19.46 0.75
C SER A 175 -0.22 -18.95 1.26
N ASN A 176 -0.89 -19.75 2.09
CA ASN A 176 -2.12 -19.35 2.79
C ASN A 176 -1.89 -18.78 4.19
N ARG A 177 -0.66 -18.33 4.51
CA ARG A 177 -0.31 -17.81 5.84
C ARG A 177 -1.00 -16.48 6.13
N LEU A 178 -1.66 -16.38 7.27
CA LEU A 178 -2.44 -15.22 7.71
C LEU A 178 -1.63 -13.92 7.69
N LYS A 179 -0.32 -13.97 7.98
CA LYS A 179 0.57 -12.80 8.00
C LYS A 179 0.58 -11.98 6.70
N HIS A 180 0.24 -12.61 5.56
CA HIS A 180 0.20 -11.97 4.24
C HIS A 180 -1.16 -11.34 3.90
N PHE A 181 -2.16 -11.51 4.75
CA PHE A 181 -3.52 -11.03 4.52
C PHE A 181 -3.88 -10.00 5.60
N LYS A 182 -4.05 -8.75 5.20
CA LYS A 182 -4.38 -7.65 6.11
C LYS A 182 -5.55 -6.82 5.58
N GLY A 183 -6.40 -6.35 6.49
CA GLY A 183 -7.54 -5.50 6.14
C GLY A 183 -8.69 -6.26 5.48
N SER A 184 -9.55 -5.53 4.75
CA SER A 184 -10.74 -6.11 4.13
C SER A 184 -10.40 -6.85 2.82
N LYS A 185 -11.16 -7.92 2.55
CA LYS A 185 -11.10 -8.68 1.31
C LYS A 185 -11.34 -7.76 0.09
N PRO A 186 -10.50 -7.84 -0.96
CA PRO A 186 -10.61 -6.95 -2.11
C PRO A 186 -11.75 -7.39 -3.02
N MET A 187 -12.37 -6.41 -3.67
CA MET A 187 -13.32 -6.63 -4.74
C MET A 187 -12.61 -6.42 -6.08
N VAL A 188 -12.70 -7.40 -6.98
CA VAL A 188 -11.97 -7.41 -8.26
C VAL A 188 -12.90 -7.78 -9.41
N GLY A 189 -12.64 -7.22 -10.59
CA GLY A 189 -13.32 -7.55 -11.85
C GLY A 189 -12.52 -8.52 -12.74
N LEU A 190 -11.25 -8.78 -12.42
CA LEU A 190 -10.40 -9.74 -13.13
C LEU A 190 -10.85 -11.20 -12.96
N ASP A 191 -10.59 -12.02 -13.98
CA ASP A 191 -10.68 -13.48 -13.87
C ASP A 191 -9.43 -14.04 -13.18
N ILE A 192 -9.48 -14.06 -11.84
CA ILE A 192 -8.36 -14.47 -10.99
C ILE A 192 -8.56 -15.92 -10.53
N HIS A 193 -7.63 -16.79 -10.88
CA HIS A 193 -7.50 -18.14 -10.36
C HIS A 193 -6.42 -18.19 -9.29
N TRP A 194 -6.82 -18.06 -8.02
CA TRP A 194 -5.88 -18.06 -6.89
C TRP A 194 -5.83 -19.43 -6.23
N GLN A 195 -4.67 -20.08 -6.30
CA GLN A 195 -4.38 -21.35 -5.63
C GLN A 195 -3.37 -21.13 -4.52
N THR A 196 -3.56 -21.81 -3.39
CA THR A 196 -2.72 -21.64 -2.22
C THR A 196 -2.22 -22.96 -1.65
N TYR A 197 -1.05 -22.93 -1.00
CA TYR A 197 -0.48 -24.08 -0.32
C TYR A 197 -0.18 -23.76 1.16
N THR A 198 -0.16 -24.80 1.99
CA THR A 198 0.30 -24.73 3.38
C THR A 198 1.74 -25.23 3.46
N ALA A 199 2.60 -24.48 4.15
CA ALA A 199 4.01 -24.83 4.28
C ALA A 199 4.20 -26.11 5.12
N PRO A 200 5.20 -26.96 4.82
CA PRO A 200 5.41 -28.22 5.53
C PRO A 200 5.88 -28.04 6.99
N ASP A 201 6.75 -27.07 7.29
CA ASP A 201 7.16 -26.71 8.67
C ASP A 201 6.20 -25.67 9.26
N SER A 202 4.99 -26.12 9.56
CA SER A 202 3.89 -25.26 10.00
C SER A 202 3.78 -25.07 11.52
N VAL A 203 4.64 -25.72 12.31
CA VAL A 203 4.63 -25.61 13.77
C VAL A 203 5.84 -24.80 14.21
N LYS A 204 5.62 -23.65 14.85
CA LYS A 204 6.68 -22.89 15.50
C LYS A 204 6.43 -22.82 17.00
N LYS A 205 7.47 -23.13 17.77
CA LYS A 205 7.51 -23.00 19.23
C LYS A 205 8.52 -21.91 19.62
N TRP A 206 8.14 -21.07 20.57
CA TRP A 206 9.00 -20.01 21.11
C TRP A 206 8.66 -19.74 22.57
N ILE A 207 9.59 -19.11 23.29
CA ILE A 207 9.36 -18.55 24.62
C ILE A 207 8.85 -17.13 24.44
N ALA A 208 7.60 -16.87 24.81
CA ALA A 208 6.99 -15.54 24.70
C ALA A 208 7.52 -14.58 25.77
N ASP A 209 7.59 -15.07 27.01
CA ASP A 209 8.09 -14.36 28.18
C ASP A 209 8.55 -15.37 29.25
N ALA A 210 9.44 -14.92 30.14
CA ALA A 210 9.92 -15.73 31.27
C ALA A 210 10.11 -14.85 32.50
N TRP A 211 9.74 -15.35 33.67
CA TRP A 211 9.85 -14.63 34.94
C TRP A 211 10.17 -15.57 36.10
N MET A 212 10.70 -14.99 37.18
CA MET A 212 10.94 -15.70 38.44
C MET A 212 9.73 -15.61 39.37
N ASN A 213 9.30 -16.75 39.89
CA ASN A 213 8.21 -16.83 40.86
C ASN A 213 8.68 -16.49 42.28
N ASP A 214 7.72 -16.31 43.18
CA ASP A 214 7.98 -16.12 44.62
C ASP A 214 8.81 -17.26 45.23
N SER A 215 8.60 -18.50 44.77
CA SER A 215 9.34 -19.70 45.18
C SER A 215 10.78 -19.79 44.65
N GLY A 216 11.21 -18.85 43.81
CA GLY A 216 12.53 -18.89 43.15
C GLY A 216 12.62 -19.83 41.94
N SER A 217 11.51 -20.47 41.54
CA SER A 217 11.42 -21.22 40.28
C SER A 217 11.19 -20.28 39.10
N ILE A 218 11.58 -20.69 37.90
CA ILE A 218 11.38 -19.92 36.67
C ILE A 218 10.10 -20.40 36.01
N SER A 219 9.17 -19.49 35.73
CA SER A 219 8.01 -19.73 34.87
C SER A 219 8.23 -19.07 33.52
N PHE A 220 7.70 -19.66 32.47
CA PHE A 220 7.70 -19.06 31.14
C PHE A 220 6.45 -19.45 30.37
N ASN A 221 5.99 -18.60 29.46
CA ASN A 221 4.95 -18.98 28.50
C ASN A 221 5.60 -19.48 27.22
N GLU A 222 5.39 -20.75 26.91
CA GLU A 222 5.70 -21.33 25.60
C GLU A 222 4.54 -20.99 24.66
N GLY A 223 4.84 -20.24 23.60
CA GLY A 223 3.95 -20.06 22.47
C GLY A 223 4.15 -21.18 21.47
N GLU A 224 3.05 -21.75 21.00
CA GLU A 224 3.00 -22.72 19.91
C GLU A 224 2.03 -22.22 18.85
N SER A 225 2.51 -22.02 17.63
CA SER A 225 1.68 -21.61 16.49
C SER A 225 1.65 -22.70 15.45
N THR A 226 0.42 -23.06 15.08
CA THR A 226 0.07 -24.08 14.09
C THR A 226 -0.82 -23.43 13.00
N PRO A 227 -1.09 -24.10 11.88
CA PRO A 227 -2.04 -23.60 10.88
C PRO A 227 -3.42 -23.32 11.46
N SER A 228 -3.85 -24.14 12.43
CA SER A 228 -5.16 -24.03 13.07
C SER A 228 -5.27 -22.91 14.11
N GLY A 229 -4.17 -22.52 14.75
CA GLY A 229 -4.24 -21.63 15.89
C GLY A 229 -2.90 -21.42 16.59
N THR A 230 -2.84 -20.38 17.40
CA THR A 230 -1.73 -20.07 18.29
C THR A 230 -2.18 -20.26 19.72
N TYR A 231 -1.42 -21.04 20.47
CA TYR A 231 -1.69 -21.41 21.85
C TYR A 231 -0.52 -20.98 22.74
N PHE A 232 -0.81 -20.63 23.98
CA PHE A 232 0.19 -20.33 24.98
C PHE A 232 0.01 -21.26 26.17
N THR A 233 1.12 -21.86 26.60
CA THR A 233 1.14 -22.72 27.79
C THR A 233 2.17 -22.22 28.77
N THR A 234 1.79 -22.09 30.04
CA THR A 234 2.72 -21.70 31.10
C THR A 234 3.40 -22.95 31.65
N GLN A 235 4.72 -22.99 31.55
CA GLN A 235 5.55 -24.06 32.11
C GLN A 235 6.40 -23.52 33.26
N LYS A 236 6.81 -24.42 34.16
CA LYS A 236 7.64 -24.10 35.33
C LYS A 236 8.86 -25.01 35.34
N VAL A 237 10.04 -24.42 35.51
CA VAL A 237 11.30 -25.13 35.59
C VAL A 237 12.04 -24.69 36.84
N LYS A 238 12.55 -25.66 37.60
CA LYS A 238 13.43 -25.37 38.73
C LYS A 238 14.82 -25.01 38.22
N SER A 239 15.46 -24.03 38.85
CA SER A 239 16.76 -23.49 38.45
C SER A 239 17.90 -24.54 38.44
N ASP A 240 17.71 -25.68 39.10
CA ASP A 240 18.65 -26.79 39.25
C ASP A 240 18.36 -27.98 38.31
N ALA A 241 17.19 -28.02 37.67
CA ALA A 241 16.73 -29.15 36.86
C ALA A 241 17.18 -29.03 35.38
N ALA A 242 18.50 -28.99 35.16
CA ALA A 242 19.11 -28.88 33.83
C ALA A 242 18.89 -30.11 32.91
N GLY A 243 18.37 -31.23 33.45
CA GLY A 243 18.35 -32.52 32.75
C GLY A 243 17.11 -32.83 31.91
N ASN A 244 15.90 -32.42 32.32
CA ASN A 244 14.65 -33.03 31.83
C ASN A 244 13.57 -32.07 31.32
N SER A 245 13.88 -30.77 31.25
CA SER A 245 12.98 -29.78 30.67
C SER A 245 13.45 -29.51 29.24
N GLY A 246 12.56 -29.38 28.25
CA GLY A 246 12.88 -29.08 26.84
C GLY A 246 13.54 -27.71 26.60
N VAL A 247 14.12 -27.12 27.63
CA VAL A 247 14.73 -25.79 27.70
C VAL A 247 16.13 -25.87 28.32
N GLU A 248 16.97 -24.92 27.95
CA GLU A 248 18.29 -24.68 28.52
C GLU A 248 18.28 -23.38 29.32
N LEU A 249 18.86 -23.44 30.51
CA LEU A 249 19.03 -22.29 31.39
C LEU A 249 20.50 -21.89 31.37
N THR A 250 20.77 -20.65 31.01
CA THR A 250 22.12 -20.08 31.05
C THR A 250 22.11 -18.83 31.93
N VAL A 251 23.27 -18.46 32.47
CA VAL A 251 23.43 -17.23 33.23
C VAL A 251 24.46 -16.37 32.53
N LYS A 252 24.07 -15.18 32.09
CA LYS A 252 24.98 -14.20 31.47
C LYS A 252 24.94 -12.92 32.29
N ASN A 253 26.10 -12.45 32.74
CA ASN A 253 26.23 -11.24 33.56
C ASN A 253 25.35 -11.25 34.84
N GLY A 254 25.19 -12.43 35.47
CA GLY A 254 24.37 -12.59 36.67
C GLY A 254 22.85 -12.57 36.43
N GLN A 255 22.40 -12.52 35.17
CA GLN A 255 20.99 -12.61 34.82
C GLN A 255 20.67 -13.98 34.21
N PRO A 256 19.61 -14.67 34.66
CA PRO A 256 19.18 -15.93 34.08
C PRO A 256 18.56 -15.70 32.70
N LEU A 257 18.91 -16.55 31.74
CA LEU A 257 18.30 -16.63 30.43
C LEU A 257 17.78 -18.05 30.20
N ILE A 258 16.69 -18.13 29.44
CA ILE A 258 16.04 -19.39 29.06
C ILE A 258 15.95 -19.50 27.54
N GLN A 259 16.22 -20.68 27.01
CA GLN A 259 16.12 -20.96 25.58
C GLN A 259 15.48 -22.33 25.36
N LEU A 260 14.68 -22.49 24.32
CA LEU A 260 14.17 -23.82 23.91
C LEU A 260 15.30 -24.62 23.24
N LYS A 261 15.39 -25.91 23.57
CA LYS A 261 16.29 -26.84 22.87
C LYS A 261 15.86 -26.94 21.41
N ASN A 262 16.81 -26.91 20.47
CA ASN A 262 16.56 -26.97 19.03
C ASN A 262 15.71 -25.80 18.48
N SER A 263 15.82 -24.61 19.07
CA SER A 263 15.17 -23.40 18.56
C SER A 263 16.17 -22.35 18.09
N ASP A 264 15.86 -21.71 16.96
CA ASP A 264 16.60 -20.56 16.43
C ASP A 264 16.32 -19.26 17.22
N GLN A 265 15.39 -19.30 18.17
CA GLN A 265 15.11 -18.14 19.02
C GLN A 265 16.30 -17.84 19.93
N PRO A 266 16.76 -16.57 20.01
CA PRO A 266 17.78 -16.17 20.96
C PRO A 266 17.28 -16.37 22.40
N ALA A 267 18.19 -16.64 23.32
CA ALA A 267 17.85 -16.82 24.73
C ALA A 267 17.08 -15.62 25.29
N VAL A 268 15.94 -15.89 25.94
CA VAL A 268 15.04 -14.91 26.53
C VAL A 268 15.50 -14.61 27.95
N LEU A 269 15.61 -13.32 28.28
CA LEU A 269 15.96 -12.89 29.63
C LEU A 269 14.82 -13.25 30.60
N VAL A 270 15.16 -13.88 31.72
CA VAL A 270 14.20 -14.18 32.78
C VAL A 270 14.02 -12.94 33.64
N ASP A 271 12.81 -12.42 33.68
CA ASP A 271 12.49 -11.26 34.50
C ASP A 271 12.46 -11.62 36.00
N THR A 272 13.44 -11.09 36.73
CA THR A 272 13.56 -11.26 38.19
C THR A 272 13.01 -10.06 38.97
N SER A 273 12.53 -9.03 38.28
CA SER A 273 12.01 -7.82 38.89
C SER A 273 10.63 -8.04 39.51
N THR A 274 10.34 -7.27 40.56
CA THR A 274 9.00 -7.21 41.14
C THR A 274 8.17 -6.24 40.31
N LEU A 275 7.05 -6.74 39.75
CA LEU A 275 6.07 -5.92 39.06
C LEU A 275 5.42 -4.95 40.05
N ARG A 276 5.72 -3.66 39.93
CA ARG A 276 5.21 -2.62 40.83
C ARG A 276 3.96 -1.98 40.24
N MET A 277 2.84 -2.13 40.94
CA MET A 277 1.55 -1.56 40.57
C MET A 277 1.11 -0.57 41.65
N ALA A 278 1.04 0.70 41.31
CA ALA A 278 0.55 1.75 42.19
C ALA A 278 -0.90 2.09 41.84
N VAL A 279 -1.78 2.17 42.85
CA VAL A 279 -3.18 2.57 42.69
C VAL A 279 -3.41 3.85 43.47
N TYR A 280 -3.94 4.88 42.81
CA TYR A 280 -4.33 6.15 43.43
C TYR A 280 -5.85 6.33 43.29
N PRO A 281 -6.64 6.17 44.38
CA PRO A 281 -8.10 6.20 44.32
C PRO A 281 -8.68 7.62 44.28
N GLY A 282 -7.97 8.61 44.83
CA GLY A 282 -8.59 9.89 45.20
C GLY A 282 -9.82 9.65 46.07
N LYS A 283 -11.00 10.05 45.58
CA LYS A 283 -12.30 9.82 46.26
C LYS A 283 -12.94 8.45 45.95
N ASN A 284 -12.45 7.73 44.95
CA ASN A 284 -13.05 6.50 44.45
C ASN A 284 -12.41 5.26 45.10
N THR A 285 -12.50 5.15 46.43
CA THR A 285 -11.86 4.06 47.18
C THR A 285 -12.43 2.68 46.84
N THR A 286 -13.75 2.57 46.66
CA THR A 286 -14.41 1.31 46.29
C THR A 286 -13.94 0.79 44.92
N ASP A 287 -13.73 1.70 43.96
CA ASP A 287 -13.20 1.36 42.63
C ASP A 287 -11.78 0.78 42.73
N ALA A 288 -10.96 1.29 43.65
CA ALA A 288 -9.63 0.74 43.92
C ALA A 288 -9.69 -0.65 44.56
N ASP A 289 -10.66 -0.93 45.43
CA ASP A 289 -10.81 -2.27 46.03
C ASP A 289 -11.11 -3.33 44.96
N TYR A 290 -12.03 -3.04 44.03
CA TYR A 290 -12.32 -3.94 42.90
C TYR A 290 -11.09 -4.16 42.03
N LEU A 291 -10.40 -3.09 41.65
CA LEU A 291 -9.20 -3.18 40.84
C LEU A 291 -8.10 -3.98 41.56
N VAL A 292 -7.83 -3.71 42.83
CA VAL A 292 -6.80 -4.42 43.60
C VAL A 292 -7.13 -5.90 43.72
N ALA A 293 -8.41 -6.28 43.87
CA ALA A 293 -8.81 -7.67 43.84
C ALA A 293 -8.47 -8.34 42.49
N ALA A 294 -8.78 -7.68 41.36
CA ALA A 294 -8.43 -8.17 40.03
C ALA A 294 -6.91 -8.27 39.82
N LEU A 295 -6.13 -7.25 40.23
CA LEU A 295 -4.67 -7.25 40.12
C LEU A 295 -4.03 -8.35 40.98
N LYS A 296 -4.57 -8.62 42.17
CA LYS A 296 -4.13 -9.74 43.02
C LYS A 296 -4.45 -11.09 42.37
N ALA A 297 -5.64 -11.24 41.79
CA ALA A 297 -6.00 -12.45 41.04
C ALA A 297 -5.04 -12.68 39.86
N ILE A 298 -4.69 -11.63 39.12
CA ILE A 298 -3.69 -11.67 38.04
C ILE A 298 -2.32 -12.10 38.56
N ALA A 299 -1.84 -11.47 39.64
CA ALA A 299 -0.54 -11.77 40.24
C ALA A 299 -0.47 -13.24 40.68
N ASN A 300 -1.53 -13.74 41.34
CA ASN A 300 -1.64 -15.13 41.77
C ASN A 300 -1.70 -16.10 40.58
N PHE A 301 -2.45 -15.76 39.53
CA PHE A 301 -2.57 -16.57 38.31
C PHE A 301 -1.24 -16.71 37.59
N LYS A 302 -0.50 -15.61 37.40
CA LYS A 302 0.83 -15.62 36.77
C LYS A 302 1.92 -16.19 37.69
N GLY A 303 1.74 -16.13 39.02
CA GLY A 303 2.77 -16.51 40.00
C GLY A 303 4.01 -15.61 39.96
N ARG A 304 3.88 -14.38 39.42
CA ARG A 304 4.96 -13.40 39.31
C ARG A 304 5.01 -12.52 40.56
N ARG A 305 6.22 -12.21 41.03
CA ARG A 305 6.45 -11.23 42.12
C ARG A 305 5.78 -9.91 41.78
N ALA A 306 4.75 -9.54 42.53
CA ALA A 306 4.00 -8.31 42.31
C ALA A 306 3.83 -7.53 43.62
N ALA A 307 4.06 -6.22 43.58
CA ALA A 307 3.82 -5.30 44.67
C ALA A 307 2.68 -4.37 44.28
N ILE A 308 1.48 -4.64 44.83
CA ILE A 308 0.28 -3.83 44.62
C ILE A 308 0.07 -2.97 45.87
N LYS A 309 0.12 -1.64 45.73
CA LYS A 309 -0.07 -0.71 46.84
C LYS A 309 -1.01 0.43 46.47
N ILE A 310 -1.89 0.78 47.40
CA ILE A 310 -2.76 1.95 47.31
C ILE A 310 -2.04 3.14 47.94
N TYR A 311 -2.06 4.28 47.25
CA TYR A 311 -1.45 5.54 47.68
C TYR A 311 -2.51 6.62 47.77
N ASN A 312 -2.56 7.32 48.90
CA ASN A 312 -3.50 8.44 49.12
C ASN A 312 -2.85 9.81 48.90
N ASN A 313 -1.56 9.85 48.59
CA ASN A 313 -0.81 11.07 48.36
C ASN A 313 0.04 10.95 47.08
N GLN A 314 -0.18 11.85 46.13
CA GLN A 314 0.53 11.90 44.86
C GLN A 314 2.05 12.05 45.01
N ALA A 315 2.52 12.71 46.07
CA ALA A 315 3.95 12.91 46.33
C ALA A 315 4.68 11.64 46.82
N GLN A 316 3.94 10.63 47.28
CA GLN A 316 4.50 9.37 47.80
C GLN A 316 4.54 8.24 46.76
N LEU A 317 4.13 8.52 45.51
CA LEU A 317 4.08 7.52 44.46
C LEU A 317 5.51 7.10 44.06
N PRO A 318 5.86 5.82 44.17
CA PRO A 318 7.17 5.34 43.76
C PRO A 318 7.25 5.21 42.24
N LYS A 319 8.45 4.91 41.73
CA LYS A 319 8.60 4.40 40.38
C LYS A 319 7.85 3.06 40.24
N ALA A 320 6.94 2.97 39.28
CA ALA A 320 6.06 1.82 39.08
C ALA A 320 6.05 1.38 37.61
N ASP A 321 5.71 0.12 37.36
CA ASP A 321 5.51 -0.38 36.00
C ASP A 321 4.11 0.02 35.48
N TRP A 322 3.15 0.02 36.40
CA TRP A 322 1.76 0.44 36.17
C TRP A 322 1.31 1.42 37.26
N LEU A 323 0.70 2.52 36.84
CA LEU A 323 -0.02 3.46 37.70
C LEU A 323 -1.49 3.47 37.31
N PHE A 324 -2.37 3.15 38.24
CA PHE A 324 -3.82 3.25 38.08
C PHE A 324 -4.33 4.49 38.83
N TRP A 325 -4.58 5.55 38.08
CA TRP A 325 -5.10 6.82 38.55
C TRP A 325 -6.63 6.84 38.43
N LEU A 326 -7.31 6.46 39.51
CA LEU A 326 -8.77 6.34 39.55
C LEU A 326 -9.43 7.63 40.07
N SER A 327 -8.81 8.79 39.84
CA SER A 327 -9.25 10.09 40.39
C SER A 327 -9.46 11.13 39.28
N ASP A 328 -10.40 12.05 39.51
CA ASP A 328 -10.61 13.23 38.65
C ASP A 328 -9.59 14.36 38.93
N GLU A 329 -8.67 14.15 39.89
CA GLU A 329 -7.57 15.08 40.18
C GLU A 329 -6.54 15.12 39.05
N PRO A 330 -5.87 16.27 38.81
CA PRO A 330 -4.86 16.36 37.77
C PRO A 330 -3.60 15.54 38.12
N ILE A 331 -3.12 14.75 37.16
CA ILE A 331 -1.82 14.09 37.30
C ILE A 331 -0.70 15.10 36.98
N ASN A 332 0.25 15.28 37.90
CA ASN A 332 1.39 16.16 37.67
C ASN A 332 2.43 15.44 36.77
N LYS A 333 3.30 16.22 36.12
CA LYS A 333 4.30 15.68 35.17
C LYS A 333 5.30 14.72 35.82
N VAL A 334 5.58 14.87 37.12
CA VAL A 334 6.52 14.03 37.87
C VAL A 334 5.91 12.65 38.14
N THR A 335 4.64 12.61 38.54
CA THR A 335 3.89 11.38 38.75
C THR A 335 3.67 10.65 37.44
N LEU A 336 3.32 11.37 36.36
CA LEU A 336 3.19 10.79 35.03
C LEU A 336 4.53 10.18 34.57
N SER A 337 5.66 10.80 34.92
CA SER A 337 6.96 10.32 34.51
C SER A 337 7.49 9.13 35.32
N ALA A 338 6.90 8.87 36.48
CA ALA A 338 7.28 7.80 37.41
C ALA A 338 6.77 6.40 37.00
N ALA A 339 5.87 6.30 36.01
CA ALA A 339 5.34 5.02 35.53
C ALA A 339 5.55 4.79 34.04
N ALA A 340 5.71 3.53 33.62
CA ALA A 340 5.81 3.17 32.21
C ALA A 340 4.43 3.14 31.53
N ASN A 341 3.43 2.61 32.23
CA ASN A 341 2.03 2.55 31.81
C ASN A 341 1.15 3.28 32.84
N VAL A 342 0.26 4.15 32.36
CA VAL A 342 -0.66 4.92 33.21
C VAL A 342 -2.08 4.69 32.75
N PHE A 343 -2.93 4.17 33.62
CA PHE A 343 -4.37 4.07 33.42
C PHE A 343 -5.06 5.21 34.17
N GLU A 344 -5.77 6.09 33.48
CA GLU A 344 -6.39 7.28 34.06
C GLU A 344 -7.88 7.34 33.74
N TYR A 345 -8.67 7.77 34.72
CA TYR A 345 -10.06 8.17 34.52
C TYR A 345 -10.15 9.49 33.73
N GLU A 346 -10.77 9.43 32.55
CA GLU A 346 -11.00 10.63 31.76
C GLU A 346 -11.97 11.58 32.47
N LYS A 347 -11.81 12.88 32.24
CA LYS A 347 -12.66 13.93 32.82
C LYS A 347 -13.55 14.53 31.75
N GLY A 348 -14.85 14.59 32.02
CA GLY A 348 -15.77 15.25 31.11
C GLY A 348 -17.21 15.13 31.52
N LYS A 349 -18.10 15.46 30.58
CA LYS A 349 -19.54 15.38 30.79
C LYS A 349 -19.97 13.90 30.83
N VAL A 350 -20.64 13.54 31.91
CA VAL A 350 -21.28 12.23 32.09
C VAL A 350 -22.49 12.13 31.17
N LEU A 351 -22.55 11.05 30.40
CA LEU A 351 -23.66 10.67 29.56
C LEU A 351 -24.25 9.35 30.09
N ASN A 352 -25.53 9.37 30.43
CA ASN A 352 -26.26 8.13 30.69
C ASN A 352 -26.50 7.41 29.36
N THR A 353 -26.21 6.12 29.31
CA THR A 353 -26.32 5.30 28.10
C THR A 353 -26.86 3.92 28.46
N SER A 354 -27.44 3.24 27.47
CA SER A 354 -27.85 1.85 27.57
C SER A 354 -27.12 1.10 26.47
N SER A 355 -25.87 0.73 26.74
CA SER A 355 -24.96 0.09 25.80
C SER A 355 -24.24 -1.06 26.51
N TRP A 356 -23.22 -1.63 25.89
CA TRP A 356 -22.35 -2.63 26.51
C TRP A 356 -20.89 -2.34 26.17
N ILE A 357 -19.97 -2.74 27.04
CA ILE A 357 -18.54 -2.74 26.77
C ILE A 357 -18.23 -3.96 25.91
N GLN A 358 -17.62 -3.72 24.75
CA GLN A 358 -17.14 -4.73 23.82
C GLN A 358 -15.61 -4.79 23.91
N VAL A 359 -15.10 -5.83 24.59
CA VAL A 359 -13.66 -6.13 24.72
C VAL A 359 -13.25 -7.31 23.82
N SER A 360 -14.14 -8.30 23.68
CA SER A 360 -14.02 -9.45 22.78
C SER A 360 -15.39 -9.77 22.17
N ASN A 361 -15.45 -10.68 21.20
CA ASN A 361 -16.68 -11.00 20.47
C ASN A 361 -17.70 -11.84 21.28
N ASP A 362 -17.31 -12.36 22.44
CA ASP A 362 -18.04 -13.46 23.09
C ASP A 362 -18.91 -13.03 24.29
N GLU A 363 -18.72 -11.83 24.85
CA GLU A 363 -19.53 -11.35 25.99
C GLU A 363 -19.76 -9.83 25.93
N HIS A 364 -21.00 -9.42 26.25
CA HIS A 364 -21.41 -8.02 26.32
C HIS A 364 -21.60 -7.62 27.79
N ILE A 365 -20.74 -6.73 28.29
CA ILE A 365 -20.82 -6.23 29.67
C ILE A 365 -21.69 -4.98 29.70
N PRO A 366 -22.82 -4.94 30.42
CA PRO A 366 -23.68 -3.76 30.50
C PRO A 366 -22.94 -2.47 30.87
N LEU A 367 -23.24 -1.40 30.14
CA LEU A 367 -22.66 -0.06 30.31
C LEU A 367 -23.79 0.97 30.48
N TYR A 368 -23.79 1.62 31.65
CA TYR A 368 -24.82 2.58 32.07
C TYR A 368 -24.39 4.04 31.92
N LYS A 369 -23.08 4.31 32.04
CA LYS A 369 -22.53 5.68 32.00
C LYS A 369 -21.21 5.73 31.25
N LEU A 370 -21.06 6.79 30.44
CA LEU A 370 -19.87 7.06 29.65
C LEU A 370 -19.50 8.55 29.70
N ILE A 371 -18.22 8.87 29.56
CA ILE A 371 -17.70 10.22 29.41
C ILE A 371 -17.49 10.51 27.92
N THR A 372 -17.96 11.66 27.47
CA THR A 372 -17.78 12.06 26.06
C THR A 372 -16.30 12.30 25.77
N ALA A 373 -15.72 11.51 24.86
CA ALA A 373 -14.34 11.68 24.42
C ALA A 373 -14.14 13.02 23.73
N LYS A 374 -13.13 13.78 24.17
CA LYS A 374 -12.77 15.08 23.59
C LYS A 374 -11.98 14.96 22.29
N GLN A 375 -11.27 13.85 22.10
CA GLN A 375 -10.38 13.60 20.98
C GLN A 375 -10.59 12.20 20.43
N LYS A 376 -10.33 12.02 19.13
CA LYS A 376 -10.40 10.73 18.46
C LYS A 376 -9.04 10.03 18.60
N THR A 377 -8.86 9.31 19.69
CA THR A 377 -7.70 8.45 19.97
C THR A 377 -7.97 7.00 19.53
N GLU A 378 -6.92 6.18 19.51
CA GLU A 378 -7.05 4.75 19.23
C GLU A 378 -7.86 4.07 20.35
N ALA A 379 -9.08 3.66 20.04
CA ALA A 379 -9.97 3.00 20.99
C ALA A 379 -9.59 1.53 21.15
N LEU A 380 -9.20 1.14 22.36
CA LEU A 380 -8.93 -0.26 22.72
C LEU A 380 -10.21 -1.01 23.05
N TRP A 381 -11.11 -0.37 23.81
CA TRP A 381 -12.44 -0.90 24.12
C TRP A 381 -13.48 0.06 23.56
N GLN A 382 -14.54 -0.50 23.00
CA GLN A 382 -15.62 0.27 22.40
C GLN A 382 -16.95 -0.13 23.04
N ASP A 383 -17.94 0.74 22.93
CA ASP A 383 -19.32 0.39 23.23
C ASP A 383 -19.98 -0.26 22.00
N GLY A 384 -21.21 -0.77 22.15
CA GLY A 384 -21.98 -1.38 21.06
C GLY A 384 -22.26 -0.47 19.85
N PHE A 385 -21.97 0.83 19.96
CA PHE A 385 -22.15 1.83 18.90
C PHE A 385 -20.79 2.38 18.39
N GLY A 386 -19.67 1.78 18.80
CA GLY A 386 -18.32 2.17 18.38
C GLY A 386 -17.75 3.40 19.09
N LYS A 387 -18.36 3.85 20.20
CA LYS A 387 -17.79 4.92 21.04
C LYS A 387 -16.68 4.35 21.92
N PRO A 388 -15.58 5.09 22.15
CA PRO A 388 -14.48 4.61 22.98
C PRO A 388 -14.89 4.50 24.45
N VAL A 389 -14.65 3.33 25.05
CA VAL A 389 -14.74 3.07 26.50
C VAL A 389 -13.34 3.13 27.14
N LEU A 390 -12.32 2.66 26.42
CA LEU A 390 -10.91 2.80 26.77
C LEU A 390 -10.13 3.18 25.52
N SER A 391 -9.23 4.16 25.61
CA SER A 391 -8.30 4.49 24.52
C SER A 391 -6.85 4.48 24.96
N LYS A 392 -5.94 4.25 24.02
CA LYS A 392 -4.49 4.33 24.22
C LYS A 392 -3.96 5.57 23.51
N GLN A 393 -3.09 6.31 24.20
CA GLN A 393 -2.29 7.37 23.61
C GLN A 393 -0.85 7.27 24.13
N GLN A 394 0.11 7.76 23.34
CA GLN A 394 1.48 7.88 23.80
C GLN A 394 1.81 9.32 24.19
N VAL A 395 2.21 9.50 25.46
CA VAL A 395 2.58 10.82 26.00
C VAL A 395 4.01 10.72 26.54
N GLN A 396 4.93 11.47 25.94
CA GLN A 396 6.35 11.48 26.33
C GLN A 396 7.00 10.08 26.37
N GLY A 397 6.70 9.24 25.38
CA GLY A 397 7.24 7.87 25.27
C GLY A 397 6.64 6.85 26.24
N ARG A 398 5.50 7.16 26.87
CA ARG A 398 4.77 6.28 27.80
C ARG A 398 3.38 5.97 27.28
N ASN A 399 2.85 4.81 27.65
CA ASN A 399 1.49 4.43 27.31
C ASN A 399 0.53 5.02 28.36
N VAL A 400 -0.41 5.86 27.90
CA VAL A 400 -1.49 6.39 28.73
C VAL A 400 -2.82 5.82 28.22
N TYR A 401 -3.53 5.15 29.11
CA TYR A 401 -4.82 4.51 28.88
C TYR A 401 -5.90 5.39 29.49
N LEU A 402 -6.77 5.98 28.66
CA LEU A 402 -7.85 6.85 29.09
C LEU A 402 -9.15 6.07 29.17
N PHE A 403 -9.68 5.90 30.37
CA PHE A 403 -10.92 5.19 30.62
C PHE A 403 -12.08 6.17 30.76
N TYR A 404 -13.06 6.03 29.86
CA TYR A 404 -14.23 6.91 29.77
C TYR A 404 -15.40 6.44 30.65
N SER A 405 -15.19 5.46 31.53
CA SER A 405 -16.17 5.00 32.51
C SER A 405 -15.53 4.93 33.90
N ARG A 406 -16.15 4.24 34.86
CA ARG A 406 -15.62 4.02 36.23
C ARG A 406 -15.76 2.54 36.60
N PHE A 407 -14.96 2.03 37.53
CA PHE A 407 -15.10 0.63 37.96
C PHE A 407 -16.31 0.44 38.89
N ASN A 408 -16.85 1.54 39.40
CA ASN A 408 -18.07 1.53 40.19
C ASN A 408 -19.24 0.85 39.43
N PRO A 409 -19.95 -0.11 40.05
CA PRO A 409 -21.12 -0.77 39.47
C PRO A 409 -22.24 0.15 38.97
N SER A 410 -22.33 1.38 39.50
CA SER A 410 -23.30 2.37 39.00
C SER A 410 -22.98 2.92 37.60
N TRP A 411 -21.85 2.53 37.02
CA TRP A 411 -21.40 2.92 35.68
C TRP A 411 -21.42 1.77 34.67
N ASN A 412 -21.12 0.55 35.10
CA ASN A 412 -21.11 -0.67 34.29
C ASN A 412 -21.01 -1.91 35.19
N ASP A 413 -21.22 -3.09 34.62
CA ASP A 413 -21.08 -4.37 35.33
C ASP A 413 -19.70 -5.01 35.16
N LEU A 414 -18.67 -4.26 34.75
CA LEU A 414 -17.33 -4.80 34.48
C LEU A 414 -16.78 -5.56 35.68
N VAL A 415 -16.85 -4.97 36.87
CA VAL A 415 -16.33 -5.59 38.10
C VAL A 415 -17.10 -6.84 38.56
N TRP A 416 -18.32 -7.04 38.04
CA TRP A 416 -19.14 -8.22 38.31
C TRP A 416 -18.91 -9.34 37.28
N SER A 417 -18.34 -9.03 36.11
CA SER A 417 -18.00 -10.04 35.13
C SER A 417 -16.83 -10.90 35.61
N ALA A 418 -16.97 -12.21 35.47
CA ALA A 418 -15.88 -13.16 35.75
C ALA A 418 -14.65 -12.92 34.85
N GLN A 419 -14.82 -12.22 33.72
CA GLN A 419 -13.74 -11.87 32.80
C GLN A 419 -12.93 -10.65 33.26
N PHE A 420 -13.32 -9.93 34.31
CA PHE A 420 -12.64 -8.69 34.69
C PHE A 420 -11.13 -8.84 34.91
N PRO A 421 -10.63 -9.83 35.67
CA PRO A 421 -9.19 -10.05 35.79
C PRO A 421 -8.53 -10.42 34.46
N GLU A 422 -9.22 -11.15 33.58
CA GLU A 422 -8.71 -11.51 32.24
C GLU A 422 -8.58 -10.27 31.34
N ILE A 423 -9.59 -9.41 31.33
CA ILE A 423 -9.60 -8.15 30.58
C ILE A 423 -8.44 -7.25 31.04
N MET A 424 -8.25 -7.14 32.35
CA MET A 424 -7.13 -6.38 32.92
C MET A 424 -5.78 -7.04 32.60
N LEU A 425 -5.69 -8.36 32.58
CA LEU A 425 -4.48 -9.08 32.18
C LEU A 425 -4.13 -8.84 30.71
N LYS A 426 -5.12 -8.88 29.81
CA LYS A 426 -4.95 -8.58 28.37
C LYS A 426 -4.50 -7.14 28.16
N LEU A 427 -5.00 -6.20 28.97
CA LEU A 427 -4.55 -4.81 28.92
C LEU A 427 -3.07 -4.67 29.37
N MET A 428 -2.66 -5.48 30.34
CA MET A 428 -1.32 -5.42 30.93
C MET A 428 -0.23 -6.12 30.12
N ASN A 429 -0.60 -7.10 29.29
CA ASN A 429 0.33 -7.80 28.42
C ASN A 429 0.20 -7.24 26.99
N GLU A 430 1.31 -6.88 26.36
CA GLU A 430 1.30 -6.70 24.91
C GLU A 430 1.35 -8.08 24.25
N ASP A 431 0.40 -8.36 23.34
CA ASP A 431 0.37 -9.63 22.63
C ASP A 431 1.71 -9.83 21.88
N PRO A 432 2.40 -10.97 22.08
CA PRO A 432 3.66 -11.21 21.42
C PRO A 432 3.47 -11.16 19.90
N MET A 433 4.36 -10.41 19.26
CA MET A 433 4.36 -10.05 17.84
C MET A 433 3.99 -11.19 16.87
N PRO A 434 3.47 -10.87 15.67
CA PRO A 434 3.16 -11.84 14.60
C PRO A 434 4.38 -12.57 14.00
N LEU A 435 5.56 -12.42 14.58
CA LEU A 435 6.82 -12.98 14.06
C LEU A 435 6.77 -14.51 13.95
N TYR A 436 6.18 -15.16 14.96
CA TYR A 436 6.08 -16.62 15.03
C TYR A 436 4.75 -17.17 14.52
N ASP A 437 3.81 -16.31 14.11
CA ASP A 437 2.46 -16.71 13.71
C ASP A 437 2.49 -17.58 12.42
N GLN A 438 2.02 -18.82 12.56
CA GLN A 438 1.90 -19.82 11.50
C GLN A 438 0.45 -20.04 11.05
N ARG A 439 -0.54 -19.33 11.62
CA ARG A 439 -1.95 -19.51 11.28
C ARG A 439 -2.19 -19.31 9.79
N ILE A 440 -3.14 -20.06 9.25
CA ILE A 440 -3.54 -19.98 7.85
C ILE A 440 -4.96 -19.47 7.70
N LEU A 441 -5.27 -18.98 6.51
CA LEU A 441 -6.64 -18.75 6.07
C LEU A 441 -7.09 -19.93 5.20
N SER A 442 -8.38 -20.26 5.28
CA SER A 442 -8.99 -21.19 4.34
C SER A 442 -9.05 -20.58 2.93
N ASP A 443 -9.07 -21.43 1.90
CA ASP A 443 -9.14 -20.98 0.51
C ASP A 443 -10.35 -20.05 0.28
N GLN A 444 -11.51 -20.38 0.87
CA GLN A 444 -12.73 -19.55 0.79
C GLN A 444 -12.53 -18.15 1.38
N GLN A 445 -11.79 -18.03 2.49
CA GLN A 445 -11.46 -16.74 3.10
C GLN A 445 -10.50 -15.94 2.24
N ILE A 446 -9.60 -16.58 1.50
CA ILE A 446 -8.59 -15.92 0.66
C ILE A 446 -9.20 -15.33 -0.62
N GLN A 447 -10.09 -16.06 -1.28
CA GLN A 447 -10.61 -15.67 -2.60
C GLN A 447 -11.24 -14.26 -2.57
N PRO A 448 -10.91 -13.37 -3.54
CA PRO A 448 -11.47 -12.03 -3.61
C PRO A 448 -12.95 -12.06 -3.99
N ILE A 449 -13.67 -10.97 -3.71
CA ILE A 449 -15.06 -10.83 -4.12
C ILE A 449 -15.09 -10.45 -5.61
N ARG A 450 -15.65 -11.32 -6.46
CA ARG A 450 -15.76 -11.07 -7.91
C ARG A 450 -16.92 -10.12 -8.21
N ILE A 451 -16.65 -9.01 -8.89
CA ILE A 451 -17.66 -8.09 -9.40
C ILE A 451 -18.04 -8.56 -10.81
N LYS A 452 -19.26 -9.09 -10.99
CA LYS A 452 -19.75 -9.62 -12.28
C LYS A 452 -19.95 -8.55 -13.37
N GLU A 453 -19.94 -7.27 -13.00
CA GLU A 453 -20.23 -6.16 -13.92
C GLU A 453 -19.16 -5.06 -13.80
N ARG A 454 -18.08 -5.18 -14.57
CA ARG A 454 -17.55 -3.99 -15.24
C ARG A 454 -18.19 -3.99 -16.61
N HIS A 455 -19.22 -3.17 -16.80
CA HIS A 455 -19.57 -2.74 -18.15
C HIS A 455 -18.27 -2.22 -18.78
N ALA A 456 -18.01 -2.66 -20.01
CA ALA A 456 -16.81 -2.33 -20.76
C ALA A 456 -16.79 -0.84 -21.13
N ASP A 457 -16.76 0.04 -20.14
CA ASP A 457 -16.62 1.46 -20.36
C ASP A 457 -15.13 1.81 -20.35
N ILE A 458 -14.66 2.02 -21.58
CA ILE A 458 -13.40 2.62 -21.97
C ILE A 458 -12.21 1.72 -21.64
N THR A 459 -11.87 0.87 -22.62
CA THR A 459 -10.48 0.49 -22.88
C THR A 459 -9.62 1.76 -22.91
N VAL A 460 -9.03 2.14 -21.78
CA VAL A 460 -7.85 3.00 -21.79
C VAL A 460 -6.69 2.11 -22.23
N ALA A 461 -6.71 1.75 -23.51
CA ALA A 461 -5.53 1.22 -24.17
C ALA A 461 -4.44 2.29 -24.02
N HIS A 462 -3.24 1.88 -23.66
CA HIS A 462 -2.12 2.80 -23.53
C HIS A 462 -1.76 3.32 -24.93
N ILE A 463 -2.35 4.45 -25.31
CA ILE A 463 -2.10 5.11 -26.60
C ILE A 463 -0.67 5.65 -26.52
N GLN A 464 0.27 5.01 -27.20
CA GLN A 464 1.57 5.62 -27.43
C GLN A 464 1.48 6.54 -28.64
N GLU A 465 1.89 7.78 -28.45
CA GLU A 465 1.93 8.79 -29.50
C GLU A 465 3.35 8.87 -30.04
N THR A 466 3.54 8.54 -31.32
CA THR A 466 4.78 8.88 -32.03
C THR A 466 4.58 10.19 -32.76
N ASP A 467 5.38 11.20 -32.40
CA ASP A 467 5.40 12.51 -33.04
C ASP A 467 6.01 12.41 -34.46
N LEU A 468 5.21 12.71 -35.48
CA LEU A 468 5.64 12.69 -36.88
C LEU A 468 6.22 14.03 -37.33
N SER A 469 6.26 15.06 -36.47
CA SER A 469 6.68 16.42 -36.82
C SER A 469 8.09 16.47 -37.41
N LYS A 470 9.00 15.60 -36.97
CA LYS A 470 10.38 15.53 -37.51
C LYS A 470 10.43 15.14 -38.99
N SER A 471 9.62 14.16 -39.40
CA SER A 471 9.55 13.71 -40.80
C SER A 471 8.92 14.76 -41.69
N PHE A 472 7.87 15.45 -41.21
CA PHE A 472 7.25 16.55 -41.93
C PHE A 472 8.17 17.78 -42.05
N TRP A 473 9.03 18.05 -41.06
CA TRP A 473 10.05 19.10 -41.13
C TRP A 473 11.10 18.82 -42.21
N LEU A 474 11.58 17.58 -42.32
CA LEU A 474 12.52 17.19 -43.38
C LEU A 474 11.91 17.37 -44.77
N LEU A 475 10.63 16.99 -44.94
CA LEU A 475 9.93 17.16 -46.21
C LEU A 475 9.71 18.65 -46.54
N ALA A 476 9.34 19.47 -45.55
CA ALA A 476 9.20 20.92 -45.74
C ALA A 476 10.53 21.59 -46.15
N ILE A 477 11.65 21.19 -45.55
CA ILE A 477 13.00 21.70 -45.91
C ILE A 477 13.35 21.28 -47.35
N ALA A 478 13.15 20.02 -47.72
CA ALA A 478 13.41 19.55 -49.08
C ALA A 478 12.55 20.32 -50.11
N LEU A 479 11.29 20.59 -49.76
CA LEU A 479 10.37 21.35 -50.59
C LEU A 479 10.76 22.84 -50.72
N PHE A 480 11.31 23.43 -49.65
CA PHE A 480 11.86 24.80 -49.70
C PHE A 480 13.13 24.88 -50.56
N VAL A 481 14.03 23.91 -50.44
CA VAL A 481 15.26 23.86 -51.27
C VAL A 481 14.91 23.73 -52.75
N THR A 482 13.94 22.87 -53.09
CA THR A 482 13.47 22.71 -54.47
C THR A 482 12.80 23.98 -55.00
N GLU A 483 11.96 24.65 -54.21
CA GLU A 483 11.41 25.97 -54.55
C GLU A 483 12.52 26.97 -54.87
N ARG A 484 13.55 27.03 -54.01
CA ARG A 484 14.67 27.97 -54.15
C ARG A 484 15.50 27.72 -55.41
N ILE A 485 15.73 26.46 -55.76
CA ILE A 485 16.45 26.08 -56.98
C ILE A 485 15.64 26.45 -58.24
N ILE A 486 14.34 26.20 -58.24
CA ILE A 486 13.45 26.53 -59.37
C ILE A 486 13.39 28.05 -59.55
N ALA A 487 13.29 28.82 -58.45
CA ALA A 487 13.31 30.28 -58.48
C ALA A 487 14.64 30.83 -59.01
N ALA A 488 15.77 30.28 -58.58
CA ALA A 488 17.10 30.71 -59.02
C ALA A 488 17.34 30.46 -60.51
N LYS A 489 16.97 29.27 -61.03
CA LYS A 489 17.07 28.97 -62.47
C LYS A 489 16.23 29.93 -63.31
N LYS A 490 15.06 30.32 -62.83
CA LYS A 490 14.19 31.28 -63.52
C LYS A 490 14.81 32.67 -63.58
N ASN A 491 15.40 33.16 -62.49
CA ASN A 491 16.04 34.49 -62.47
C ASN A 491 17.22 34.56 -63.45
N MET A 492 17.95 33.46 -63.65
CA MET A 492 19.00 33.41 -64.68
C MET A 492 18.44 33.44 -66.12
N LEU A 493 17.31 32.78 -66.38
CA LEU A 493 16.67 32.78 -67.70
C LEU A 493 15.95 34.09 -68.06
N GLN A 494 15.69 34.97 -67.10
CA GLN A 494 15.07 36.29 -67.35
C GLN A 494 16.08 37.42 -67.55
N ASN A 495 17.33 37.24 -67.10
CA ASN A 495 18.40 38.24 -67.13
C ASN A 495 19.46 37.98 -68.22
N GLY A 496 19.32 36.90 -69.01
CA GLY A 496 19.99 36.72 -70.30
C GLY A 496 19.01 37.00 -71.42
#